data_AF-A0A961MJ76-F1
#
_entry.id   AF-A0A961MJ76-F1
#
_cell.length_a   1.000
_cell.length_b   1.000
_cell.length_c   1.000
_cell.angle_alpha   90.00
_cell.angle_beta   90.00
_cell.angle_gamma   90.00
#
_symmetry.space_group_name_H-M   'P 1'
#
loop_
_entity.id
_entity.type
_entity.pdbx_description
1 polymer ?
#
loop_
_entity_poly.entity_id
_entity_poly.type
_entity_poly.pdbx_seq_one_letter_code
_entity_poly.pdbx_strand_id
1 'polypeptide(L)' 'TAHQVFLEPEGLDDHTVYPNGISTSLPADVQERYVRSIRGLEEVAILQPGYAIEYDFVDPRALRPT' A
#
# COMPACT_ATOMS: atom_id res chain seq x y z
N THR A 1 -19.69 1.66 -10.32
CA THR A 1 -18.58 0.71 -10.15
C THR A 1 -17.64 1.28 -9.09
N ALA A 2 -17.10 0.45 -8.21
CA ALA A 2 -16.14 0.87 -7.18
C ALA A 2 -14.89 -0.03 -7.27
N HIS A 3 -13.76 0.47 -6.77
CA HIS A 3 -12.56 -0.33 -6.61
C HIS A 3 -12.59 -1.02 -5.25
N GLN A 4 -12.38 -2.34 -5.21
CA GLN A 4 -12.35 -3.09 -3.96
C GLN A 4 -10.98 -2.94 -3.28
N VAL A 5 -11.00 -2.83 -1.96
CA VAL A 5 -9.79 -2.77 -1.11
C VAL A 5 -9.91 -3.88 -0.08
N PHE A 6 -8.82 -4.63 0.13
CA PHE A 6 -8.75 -5.65 1.18
C PHE A 6 -7.97 -5.11 2.37
N LEU A 7 -8.50 -5.32 3.57
CA LEU A 7 -7.82 -5.00 4.82
C LEU A 7 -7.18 -6.29 5.35
N GLU A 8 -5.87 -6.43 5.13
CA GLU A 8 -5.10 -7.63 5.48
C GLU A 8 -4.35 -7.40 6.80
N PRO A 9 -4.59 -8.19 7.85
CA PRO A 9 -3.76 -8.13 9.07
C PRO A 9 -2.30 -8.48 8.75
N GLU A 10 -1.34 -7.68 9.23
CA GLU A 10 0.08 -7.95 8.94
C GLU A 10 0.67 -9.06 9.83
N GLY A 11 0.03 -9.35 10.97
CA GLY A 11 0.47 -10.38 11.91
C GLY A 11 -0.67 -10.90 12.78
N LEU A 12 -0.42 -12.01 13.48
CA LEU A 12 -1.39 -12.59 14.43
C LEU A 12 -1.53 -11.75 15.70
N ASP A 13 -0.40 -11.22 16.19
CA ASP A 13 -0.31 -10.41 17.41
C ASP A 13 0.02 -8.92 17.09
N ASP A 14 -0.28 -8.49 15.86
CA ASP A 14 -0.11 -7.11 15.41
C ASP A 14 -1.46 -6.44 15.15
N HIS A 15 -1.54 -5.16 15.46
CA HIS A 15 -2.70 -4.30 15.23
C HIS A 15 -2.61 -3.57 13.87
N THR A 16 -1.48 -3.66 13.16
CA THR A 16 -1.32 -3.06 11.84
C THR A 16 -2.12 -3.83 10.78
N VAL A 17 -2.56 -3.08 9.76
CA VAL A 17 -3.36 -3.58 8.65
C VAL A 17 -2.79 -3.03 7.35
N TYR A 18 -2.55 -3.91 6.40
CA TYR A 18 -2.15 -3.57 5.03
C TYR A 18 -3.39 -3.37 4.15
N PRO A 19 -3.65 -2.16 3.62
CA PRO A 19 -4.79 -1.91 2.76
C PRO A 19 -4.47 -2.23 1.30
N ASN A 20 -4.57 -3.52 0.95
CA ASN A 20 -4.25 -4.02 -0.38
C ASN A 20 -5.20 -3.42 -1.45
N GLY A 21 -4.60 -2.85 -2.50
CA GLY A 21 -5.30 -2.22 -3.63
C GLY A 21 -5.21 -0.69 -3.69
N ILE A 22 -4.51 -0.03 -2.74
CA ILE A 22 -4.36 1.43 -2.70
C ILE A 22 -2.90 1.90 -2.51
N SER A 23 -1.92 1.18 -3.05
CA SER A 23 -0.51 1.60 -3.08
C SER A 23 -0.35 2.96 -3.78
N THR A 24 0.52 3.83 -3.27
CA THR A 24 0.63 5.21 -3.75
C THR A 24 1.99 5.86 -3.48
N SER A 25 2.30 6.91 -4.24
CA SER A 25 3.42 7.84 -4.00
C SER A 25 2.93 9.28 -3.77
N LEU A 26 1.62 9.48 -3.57
CA LEU A 26 1.04 10.79 -3.31
C LEU A 26 1.53 11.37 -1.96
N PRO A 27 1.48 12.70 -1.78
CA PRO A 27 1.80 13.34 -0.49
C PRO A 27 0.94 12.80 0.68
N ALA A 28 1.52 12.73 1.87
CA ALA A 28 0.90 12.10 3.04
C ALA A 28 -0.47 12.70 3.42
N ASP A 29 -0.67 14.00 3.25
CA ASP A 29 -1.96 14.68 3.49
C ASP A 29 -3.06 14.23 2.51
N VAL A 30 -2.68 13.95 1.26
CA VAL A 30 -3.58 13.39 0.26
C VAL A 30 -3.92 11.94 0.63
N GLN A 31 -2.93 11.18 1.12
CA GLN A 31 -3.15 9.82 1.61
C GLN A 31 -4.17 9.77 2.74
N GLU A 32 -3.96 10.58 3.78
CA GLU A 32 -4.88 10.69 4.91
C GLU A 32 -6.32 11.00 4.45
N ARG A 33 -6.47 11.95 3.53
CA ARG A 33 -7.78 12.32 2.98
C ARG A 33 -8.48 11.18 2.25
N TYR A 34 -7.79 10.47 1.35
CA TYR A 34 -8.48 9.42 0.58
C TYR A 34 -8.68 8.15 1.40
N VAL A 35 -7.75 7.79 2.29
CA VAL A 35 -7.90 6.62 3.18
C VAL A 35 -9.11 6.82 4.09
N ARG A 36 -9.28 8.01 4.69
CA ARG A 36 -10.46 8.34 5.51
C ARG A 36 -11.76 8.47 4.74
N SER A 37 -11.72 8.51 3.41
CA SER A 37 -12.93 8.46 2.57
C SER A 37 -13.47 7.04 2.37
N ILE A 38 -12.68 6.01 2.74
CA ILE A 38 -13.07 4.61 2.63
C ILE A 38 -13.96 4.24 3.81
N ARG A 39 -15.11 3.63 3.52
CA ARG A 39 -16.07 3.19 4.54
C ARG A 39 -15.42 2.29 5.58
N GLY A 40 -15.53 2.66 6.86
CA GLY A 40 -14.93 1.95 7.99
C GLY A 40 -13.53 2.43 8.39
N LEU A 41 -12.93 3.35 7.62
CA LEU A 41 -11.61 3.94 7.90
C LEU A 41 -11.68 5.45 8.19
N GLU A 42 -12.85 5.99 8.46
CA GLU A 42 -13.09 7.43 8.59
C GLU A 42 -12.20 8.09 9.66
N GLU A 43 -11.89 7.37 10.73
CA GLU A 43 -11.08 7.82 11.87
C GLU A 43 -9.73 7.08 11.96
N VAL A 44 -9.28 6.45 10.88
CA VAL A 44 -8.04 5.65 10.93
C VAL A 44 -6.80 6.54 11.09
N ALA A 45 -5.80 6.00 11.80
CA ALA A 45 -4.46 6.57 11.88
C ALA A 45 -3.54 5.82 10.91
N ILE A 46 -2.83 6.56 10.06
CA ILE A 46 -1.78 6.01 9.20
C ILE A 46 -0.49 5.94 10.02
N LEU A 47 -0.05 4.73 10.36
CA LEU A 47 1.20 4.51 11.11
C LEU A 47 2.44 4.74 10.26
N GLN A 48 2.36 4.40 8.98
CA GLN A 48 3.43 4.61 8.00
C GLN A 48 2.83 5.09 6.67
N PRO A 49 3.23 6.27 6.15
CA PRO A 49 2.78 6.72 4.84
C PRO A 49 3.22 5.76 3.73
N GLY A 50 2.35 5.57 2.74
CA GLY A 50 2.67 4.89 1.50
C GLY A 50 3.73 5.66 0.72
N TYR A 51 4.54 4.91 -0.02
CA TYR A 51 5.61 5.46 -0.84
C TYR A 51 5.85 4.55 -2.04
N ALA A 52 6.57 5.08 -3.03
CA ALA A 52 7.14 4.27 -4.10
C ALA A 52 8.66 4.41 -4.07
N ILE A 53 9.36 3.35 -4.42
CA ILE A 53 10.80 3.35 -4.66
C ILE A 53 11.03 2.88 -6.09
N GLU A 54 12.00 3.52 -6.74
CA GLU A 54 12.58 3.04 -7.98
C GLU A 54 13.87 2.28 -7.67
N TYR A 55 14.02 1.10 -8.28
CA TYR A 55 15.22 0.29 -8.19
C TYR A 55 15.79 0.08 -9.59
N ASP A 56 17.11 0.08 -9.70
CA ASP A 56 17.79 -0.47 -10.86
C ASP A 56 17.58 -1.98 -10.91
N PHE A 57 17.59 -2.54 -12.12
CA PHE A 57 17.57 -3.98 -12.32
C PHE A 57 18.51 -4.40 -13.45
N VAL A 58 19.03 -5.62 -13.34
CA VAL A 58 19.75 -6.26 -14.44
C VAL A 58 18.74 -6.99 -15.31
N ASP A 59 18.78 -6.72 -16.61
CA ASP A 59 17.91 -7.41 -17.57
C ASP A 59 18.14 -8.94 -17.52
N PRO A 60 17.13 -9.74 -17.14
CA PRO A 60 17.31 -11.19 -17.00
C PRO A 60 17.66 -11.88 -18.32
N ARG A 61 17.49 -11.22 -19.48
CA ARG A 61 17.94 -11.73 -20.79
C ARG A 61 19.46 -11.82 -20.92
N ALA A 62 20.21 -11.15 -20.03
CA ALA A 62 21.67 -11.29 -19.95
C ALA A 62 22.10 -12.62 -19.29
N LEU A 63 21.16 -13.37 -18.69
CA LEU A 63 21.42 -14.64 -18.01
C LEU A 63 21.09 -15.83 -18.93
N ARG A 64 21.72 -16.98 -18.66
CA ARG A 64 21.33 -18.25 -19.28
C ARG A 64 20.14 -18.82 -18.51
N PRO A 65 19.18 -19.50 -19.18
CA PRO A 65 18.11 -20.23 -18.53
C PRO A 65 18.64 -21.60 -18.05
N THR A 66 19.55 -21.57 -17.07
CA THR A 66 20.10 -22.77 -16.42
C THR A 66 19.22 -23.22 -15.27
#